data_AF-A0A258CVV9-F1
#
_entry.id   AF-A0A258CVV9-F1
#
_cell.length_a   1.000
_cell.length_b   1.000
_cell.length_c   1.000
_cell.angle_alpha   90.00
_cell.angle_beta   90.00
_cell.angle_gamma   90.00
#
_symmetry.space_group_name_H-M   'P 1'
#
loop_
_entity.id
_entity.type
_entity.pdbx_description
1 polymer ?
#
loop_
_entity_poly.entity_id
_entity_poly.type
_entity_poly.pdbx_seq_one_letter_code
_entity_poly.pdbx_strand_id
1 'polypeptide(L)'
;DAALLVRYEDTARPEGLRLEAWRAGQMTKIAAALDAMEASHARFADSFTIGGITFACALGYLDFRFPALDWRAGRPQITGWFAQMSQRDSVQRTVPKDAPRP
;
A
#
# COMPACT_ATOMS: atom_id res chain seq x y z
N ASP A 1 8.75 0.12 -1.74
CA ASP A 1 9.79 -0.27 -0.76
C ASP A 1 9.56 0.23 0.66
N ALA A 2 9.23 1.51 0.89
CA ALA A 2 9.07 2.08 2.24
C ALA A 2 8.14 1.25 3.17
N ALA A 3 7.00 0.77 2.68
CA ALA A 3 6.09 -0.10 3.44
C ALA A 3 6.74 -1.43 3.86
N LEU A 4 7.53 -2.05 2.99
CA LEU A 4 8.26 -3.27 3.33
C LEU A 4 9.31 -2.99 4.42
N LEU A 5 10.03 -1.88 4.30
CA LEU A 5 11.02 -1.43 5.28
C LEU A 5 10.41 -1.20 6.66
N VAL A 6 9.24 -0.55 6.75
CA VAL A 6 8.48 -0.40 8.00
C VAL A 6 8.12 -1.77 8.58
N ARG A 7 7.67 -2.70 7.73
CA ARG A 7 7.29 -4.05 8.19
C ARG A 7 8.48 -4.81 8.78
N TYR A 8 9.65 -4.73 8.17
CA TYR A 8 10.88 -5.34 8.70
C TYR A 8 11.27 -4.74 10.05
N GLU A 9 11.18 -3.42 10.19
CA GLU A 9 11.41 -2.74 11.47
C GLU A 9 10.45 -3.23 12.56
N ASP A 10 9.16 -3.35 12.22
CA ASP A 10 8.11 -3.70 13.18
C ASP A 10 8.14 -5.19 13.57
N THR A 11 8.68 -6.09 12.74
CA THR A 11 8.54 -7.54 12.97
C THR A 11 9.80 -8.38 12.96
N ALA A 12 10.81 -7.99 12.20
CA ALA A 12 12.06 -8.73 12.15
C ALA A 12 13.10 -8.13 13.09
N ARG A 13 13.12 -6.81 13.25
CA ARG A 13 14.07 -6.13 14.12
C ARG A 13 13.67 -6.30 15.59
N PRO A 14 14.60 -6.73 16.47
CA PRO A 14 14.38 -6.77 17.91
C PRO A 14 13.95 -5.39 18.43
N GLU A 15 13.01 -5.36 19.36
CA GLU A 15 12.36 -4.13 19.82
C GLU A 15 13.36 -3.06 20.28
N GLY A 16 14.36 -3.43 21.08
CA GLY A 16 15.39 -2.50 21.57
C GLY A 16 16.35 -1.95 20.51
N LEU A 17 16.27 -2.44 19.26
CA LEU A 17 17.09 -1.95 18.15
C LEU A 17 16.27 -1.12 17.15
N ARG A 18 14.95 -1.01 17.34
CA ARG A 18 14.07 -0.25 16.43
C ARG A 18 14.33 1.24 16.52
N LEU A 19 14.29 1.91 15.38
CA LEU A 19 14.51 3.34 15.26
C LEU A 19 13.22 4.03 14.82
N GLU A 20 12.48 4.55 15.79
CA GLU A 20 11.20 5.24 15.55
C GLU A 20 11.32 6.39 14.53
N ALA A 21 12.38 7.19 14.59
CA ALA A 21 12.60 8.27 13.63
C ALA A 21 12.79 7.74 12.20
N TRP A 22 13.45 6.60 12.03
CA TRP A 22 13.62 5.96 10.72
C TRP A 22 12.30 5.42 10.20
N ARG A 23 11.53 4.74 11.08
CA ARG A 23 10.19 4.26 10.78
C ARG A 23 9.27 5.40 10.34
N ALA A 24 9.24 6.49 11.11
CA ALA A 24 8.48 7.69 10.79
C ALA A 24 8.88 8.27 9.42
N GLY A 25 10.17 8.33 9.11
CA GLY A 25 10.66 8.75 7.80
C GLY A 25 10.15 7.88 6.65
N GLN A 26 10.05 6.56 6.84
CA GLN A 26 9.44 5.69 5.83
C GLN A 26 7.92 5.91 5.71
N MET A 27 7.23 6.12 6.83
CA MET A 27 5.80 6.44 6.83
C MET A 27 5.51 7.76 6.08
N THR A 28 6.34 8.78 6.25
CA THR A 28 6.25 10.04 5.49
C THR A 28 6.37 9.79 3.98
N LYS A 29 7.27 8.91 3.55
CA LYS A 29 7.39 8.55 2.12
C LYS A 29 6.17 7.82 1.59
N ILE A 30 5.57 6.94 2.39
CA ILE A 30 4.31 6.25 2.01
C ILE A 30 3.20 7.29 1.81
N ALA A 31 3.02 8.21 2.77
CA ALA A 31 2.02 9.26 2.68
C ALA A 31 2.24 10.15 1.43
N ALA A 32 3.47 10.64 1.22
CA ALA A 32 3.79 11.48 0.06
C ALA A 32 3.57 10.76 -1.28
N ALA A 33 3.86 9.45 -1.35
CA ALA A 33 3.60 8.66 -2.55
C ALA A 33 2.09 8.50 -2.82
N LEU A 34 1.30 8.27 -1.78
CA LEU A 34 -0.16 8.22 -1.89
C LEU A 34 -0.76 9.56 -2.31
N ASP A 35 -0.25 10.68 -1.79
CA ASP A 35 -0.69 12.02 -2.16
C ASP A 35 -0.34 12.34 -3.61
N ALA A 36 0.87 11.97 -4.07
CA ALA A 36 1.27 12.12 -5.46
C ALA A 36 0.43 11.24 -6.41
N MET A 37 0.06 10.04 -5.96
CA MET A 37 -0.81 9.14 -6.70
C MET A 37 -2.23 9.72 -6.83
N GLU A 38 -2.80 10.23 -5.74
CA GLU A 38 -4.09 10.92 -5.73
C GLU A 38 -4.09 12.12 -6.70
N ALA A 39 -3.08 12.98 -6.61
CA ALA A 39 -2.93 14.15 -7.49
C ALA A 39 -2.76 13.79 -8.98
N SER A 40 -2.23 12.60 -9.28
CA SER A 40 -1.98 12.14 -10.64
C SER A 40 -3.00 11.13 -11.17
N HIS A 41 -4.09 10.87 -10.42
CA HIS A 41 -5.11 9.86 -10.74
C HIS A 41 -5.58 9.89 -12.19
N ALA A 42 -5.90 11.08 -12.72
CA ALA A 42 -6.39 11.24 -14.10
C ALA A 42 -5.45 10.71 -15.18
N ARG A 43 -4.15 10.54 -14.88
CA ARG A 43 -3.16 10.03 -15.83
C ARG A 43 -3.19 8.50 -15.97
N PHE A 44 -3.78 7.79 -15.02
CA PHE A 44 -3.77 6.33 -15.02
C PHE A 44 -5.14 5.68 -14.79
N ALA A 45 -6.16 6.45 -14.44
CA ALA A 45 -7.50 5.97 -14.08
C ALA A 45 -8.06 4.92 -15.05
N ASP A 46 -7.93 5.17 -16.36
CA ASP A 46 -8.48 4.30 -17.41
C ASP A 46 -7.48 3.23 -17.92
N SER A 47 -6.30 3.13 -17.30
CA SER A 47 -5.23 2.24 -17.76
C SER A 47 -4.84 1.21 -16.70
N PHE A 48 -5.12 -0.07 -16.97
CA PHE A 48 -4.62 -1.19 -16.15
C PHE A 48 -3.38 -1.82 -16.79
N THR A 49 -2.40 -0.97 -17.09
CA THR A 49 -1.06 -1.38 -17.56
C THR A 49 -0.16 -1.67 -16.36
N ILE A 50 1.16 -1.78 -16.59
CA ILE A 50 2.13 -2.01 -15.50
C ILE A 50 2.01 -1.01 -14.35
N GLY A 51 1.71 0.26 -14.63
CA GLY A 51 1.50 1.29 -13.61
C GLY A 51 0.29 0.98 -12.72
N GLY A 52 -0.86 0.73 -13.35
CA GLY A 52 -2.10 0.38 -12.65
C GLY A 52 -1.99 -0.92 -11.84
N ILE A 53 -1.32 -1.94 -12.38
CA ILE A 53 -1.07 -3.20 -11.65
C ILE A 53 -0.20 -2.94 -10.42
N THR A 54 0.89 -2.18 -10.59
CA THR A 54 1.80 -1.83 -9.48
C THR A 54 1.06 -1.10 -8.37
N PHE A 55 0.19 -0.17 -8.75
CA PHE A 55 -0.65 0.62 -7.86
C PHE A 55 -1.69 -0.21 -7.11
N ALA A 56 -2.40 -1.11 -7.80
CA ALA A 56 -3.33 -2.03 -7.14
C ALA A 56 -2.61 -2.94 -6.13
N CYS A 57 -1.44 -3.47 -6.49
CA CYS A 57 -0.64 -4.28 -5.58
C CYS A 57 -0.14 -3.48 -4.37
N ALA A 58 0.31 -2.23 -4.57
CA ALA A 58 0.78 -1.38 -3.48
C ALA A 58 -0.34 -1.05 -2.48
N LEU A 59 -1.52 -0.65 -2.96
CA LEU A 59 -2.67 -0.32 -2.11
C LEU A 59 -3.21 -1.56 -1.40
N GLY A 60 -3.33 -2.70 -2.11
CA GLY A 60 -3.72 -3.97 -1.49
C GLY A 60 -2.71 -4.46 -0.43
N TYR A 61 -1.42 -4.19 -0.64
CA TYR A 61 -0.40 -4.49 0.37
C TYR A 61 -0.52 -3.58 1.59
N LEU A 62 -0.92 -2.31 1.45
CA LEU A 62 -1.20 -1.44 2.59
C LEU A 62 -2.42 -1.94 3.38
N ASP A 63 -3.50 -2.35 2.73
CA ASP A 63 -4.66 -2.95 3.41
C ASP A 63 -4.30 -4.21 4.20
N PHE A 64 -3.43 -5.06 3.65
CA PHE A 64 -3.01 -6.30 4.29
C PHE A 64 -1.93 -6.10 5.37
N ARG A 65 -0.90 -5.34 5.01
CA ARG A 65 0.23 -4.79 5.78
C ARG A 65 -0.10 -4.04 7.06
N PHE A 66 -0.95 -3.04 6.84
CA PHE A 66 -1.06 -1.83 7.65
C PHE A 66 -2.54 -1.48 7.82
N PRO A 67 -3.37 -2.38 8.37
CA PRO A 67 -4.81 -2.14 8.49
C PRO A 67 -5.17 -0.93 9.37
N ALA A 68 -4.24 -0.49 10.23
CA ALA A 68 -4.39 0.72 11.04
C ALA A 68 -4.01 2.02 10.29
N LEU A 69 -3.36 1.92 9.13
CA LEU A 69 -3.08 3.07 8.27
C LEU A 69 -4.32 3.37 7.44
N ASP A 70 -5.05 4.42 7.81
CA ASP A 70 -6.15 4.93 6.99
C ASP A 70 -5.61 5.69 5.77
N TRP A 71 -5.08 4.95 4.79
CA TRP A 71 -4.54 5.53 3.57
C TRP A 71 -5.62 6.17 2.69
N ARG A 72 -6.90 5.83 2.92
CA ARG A 72 -8.04 6.35 2.14
C ARG A 72 -8.41 7.78 2.57
N ALA A 73 -8.16 8.15 3.83
CA ALA A 73 -8.40 9.51 4.32
C ALA A 73 -7.71 10.57 3.44
N GLY A 74 -8.51 11.52 2.93
CA GLY A 74 -8.05 12.61 2.07
C GLY A 74 -7.73 12.20 0.62
N ARG A 75 -7.98 10.95 0.22
CA ARG A 75 -7.60 10.41 -1.10
C ARG A 75 -8.77 9.70 -1.81
N PRO A 76 -9.90 10.39 -2.05
CA PRO A 76 -11.11 9.78 -2.59
C PRO A 76 -10.94 9.18 -3.98
N GLN A 77 -10.11 9.75 -4.85
CA GLN A 77 -9.99 9.31 -6.25
C GLN A 77 -9.33 7.93 -6.31
N ILE A 78 -8.16 7.76 -5.69
CA ILE A 78 -7.48 6.46 -5.65
C ILE A 78 -8.24 5.44 -4.81
N THR A 79 -9.03 5.88 -3.83
CA THR A 79 -9.93 5.00 -3.07
C THR A 79 -11.00 4.39 -3.98
N GLY A 80 -11.69 5.23 -4.76
CA GLY A 80 -12.71 4.78 -5.71
C GLY A 80 -12.11 3.92 -6.83
N TRP A 81 -11.00 4.37 -7.40
CA TRP A 81 -10.27 3.61 -8.42
C TRP A 81 -9.84 2.23 -7.91
N PHE A 82 -9.27 2.14 -6.71
CA PHE A 82 -8.85 0.86 -6.14
C PHE A 82 -10.03 -0.06 -5.87
N ALA A 83 -11.17 0.47 -5.41
CA ALA A 83 -12.39 -0.32 -5.24
C ALA A 83 -12.88 -0.93 -6.56
N GLN A 84 -12.79 -0.19 -7.67
CA GLN A 84 -13.12 -0.68 -9.01
C GLN A 84 -12.11 -1.73 -9.48
N MET A 85 -10.80 -1.45 -9.37
CA MET A 85 -9.76 -2.39 -9.80
C MET A 85 -9.76 -3.70 -9.01
N SER A 86 -10.15 -3.64 -7.74
CA SER A 86 -10.29 -4.82 -6.86
C SER A 86 -11.39 -5.78 -7.31
N GLN A 87 -12.31 -5.37 -8.20
CA GLN A 87 -13.33 -6.25 -8.77
C GLN A 87 -12.83 -7.09 -9.95
N ARG A 88 -11.62 -6.83 -10.47
CA ARG A 88 -11.07 -7.61 -11.59
C ARG A 88 -10.74 -9.03 -11.12
N ASP A 89 -11.11 -10.03 -11.92
CA ASP A 89 -10.82 -11.45 -11.64
C ASP A 89 -9.34 -11.70 -11.30
N SER A 90 -8.43 -11.05 -12.03
CA SER A 90 -6.99 -11.19 -11.79
C SER A 90 -6.60 -10.73 -10.38
N VAL A 91 -7.20 -9.65 -9.88
CA VAL A 91 -6.91 -9.09 -8.56
C VAL A 91 -7.55 -9.94 -7.47
N GLN A 92 -8.82 -10.31 -7.63
CA GLN A 92 -9.55 -11.15 -6.67
C GLN A 92 -8.87 -12.51 -6.47
N ARG A 93 -8.38 -13.13 -7.56
CA ARG A 93 -7.70 -14.44 -7.51
C ARG A 93 -6.31 -14.40 -6.86
N THR A 94 -5.74 -13.22 -6.66
CA THR A 94 -4.38 -13.05 -6.12
C THR A 94 -4.36 -12.24 -4.82
N VAL A 95 -5.50 -12.09 -4.14
CA VAL A 95 -5.54 -11.41 -2.84
C VAL A 95 -4.58 -12.13 -1.87
N PRO A 96 -3.68 -11.39 -1.20
CA PRO A 96 -2.72 -11.98 -0.29
C PRO A 96 -3.44 -12.60 0.92
N LYS A 97 -2.94 -13.76 1.32
CA LYS A 97 -3.33 -14.49 2.54
C LYS A 97 -2.10 -14.71 3.38
N ASP A 98 -2.26 -14.77 4.70
CA ASP A 98 -1.17 -15.19 5.55
C ASP A 98 -0.71 -16.61 5.15
N ALA A 99 0.59 -16.84 5.25
CA ALA A 99 1.11 -18.18 5.10
C ALA A 99 0.45 -19.07 6.18
N PRO A 100 -0.01 -20.28 5.83
CA PRO A 100 -0.49 -21.21 6.84
C PRO A 100 0.59 -21.37 7.90
N ARG A 101 0.20 -21.21 9.18
CA ARG A 101 1.12 -21.48 10.28
C ARG A 101 1.55 -22.95 10.18
N PRO A 102 2.85 -23.26 10.30
CA PRO A 102 3.31 -24.64 10.39
C PRO A 102 2.74 -25.34 11.62
#